data_AF-A0AA94LK09-F1
#
_entry.id   AF-A0AA94LK09-F1
#
_cell.length_a   1.000
_cell.length_b   1.000
_cell.length_c   1.000
_cell.angle_alpha   90.00
_cell.angle_beta   90.00
_cell.angle_gamma   90.00
#
_symmetry.space_group_name_H-M   'P 1'
#
loop_
_entity.id
_entity.type
_entity.pdbx_description
1 polymer ?
#
loop_
_entity_poly.entity_id
_entity_poly.type
_entity_poly.pdbx_seq_one_letter_code
_entity_poly.pdbx_strand_id
1 'polypeptide(L)'
;MKKLIFLLIVVIALSNCSAQTTNNKLNIKKREKITNNRKFDIEEYRKVIKKNPFADRMLRTDKNGMVIEMNTEYDKSEIIGYREDCSYHHSPYTYSYEYNTEGYLIKSWATFYGNMRVGKMIEYDANGFKIKETDFDAPYKFSVTDLVNKMQKDYHIDLMDKQNVFSINRFDHKDLRTAYYEVIVYGNSCAQKIFYYLDGTTGELLFKTSRNFGDEGMKGQELPFDEYLRKKERK
;
A
#
# COMPACT_ATOMS: atom_id res chain seq x y z
N MET A 1 66.54 15.66 47.77
CA MET A 1 67.75 16.19 47.09
C MET A 1 68.06 15.29 45.90
N LYS A 2 68.26 15.89 44.70
CA LYS A 2 69.24 15.49 43.64
C LYS A 2 69.25 13.99 43.24
N LYS A 3 69.07 13.52 42.00
CA LYS A 3 69.44 13.95 40.62
C LYS A 3 68.63 12.99 39.70
N LEU A 4 68.02 13.35 38.56
CA LEU A 4 68.55 13.83 37.29
C LEU A 4 69.62 12.91 36.66
N ILE A 5 69.45 12.67 35.34
CA ILE A 5 70.42 12.20 34.31
C ILE A 5 70.31 10.70 33.99
N PHE A 6 70.30 10.20 32.75
CA PHE A 6 70.08 10.65 31.35
C PHE A 6 70.44 9.39 30.49
N LEU A 7 70.20 9.46 29.17
CA LEU A 7 70.79 8.59 28.11
C LEU A 7 70.19 7.16 27.96
N LEU A 8 70.05 6.56 26.77
CA LEU A 8 70.38 6.94 25.40
C LEU A 8 69.53 6.10 24.43
N ILE A 9 69.23 6.72 23.30
CA ILE A 9 68.61 6.21 22.06
C ILE A 9 69.24 4.91 21.56
N VAL A 10 68.41 3.96 21.11
CA VAL A 10 68.70 3.13 19.93
C VAL A 10 67.44 2.97 19.09
N VAL A 11 67.45 3.64 17.94
CA VAL A 11 66.59 3.36 16.79
C VAL A 11 67.14 2.11 16.10
N ILE A 12 66.33 1.06 15.98
CA ILE A 12 66.46 0.06 14.91
C ILE A 12 65.13 -0.01 14.19
N ALA A 13 65.22 0.23 12.89
CA ALA A 13 64.10 0.35 11.99
C ALA A 13 63.70 -1.01 11.40
N LEU A 14 62.43 -1.08 10.99
CA LEU A 14 61.85 -1.92 9.92
C LEU A 14 61.80 -3.45 10.14
N SER A 15 60.60 -3.98 10.35
CA SER A 15 59.71 -4.39 9.25
C SER A 15 58.59 -5.32 9.74
N ASN A 16 57.39 -5.08 9.22
CA ASN A 16 56.23 -5.96 9.15
C ASN A 16 55.44 -6.23 10.45
N CYS A 17 54.37 -5.45 10.64
CA CYS A 17 53.08 -6.10 10.90
C CYS A 17 51.92 -5.25 10.37
N SER A 18 51.35 -5.78 9.29
CA SER A 18 50.00 -5.60 8.74
C SER A 18 49.27 -4.27 8.98
N ALA A 19 49.06 -3.58 7.84
CA ALA A 19 48.04 -2.59 7.57
C ALA A 19 46.84 -2.62 8.54
N GLN A 20 46.59 -1.47 9.17
CA GLN A 20 45.34 -1.18 9.83
C GLN A 20 44.22 -1.23 8.78
N THR A 21 43.49 -2.34 8.74
CA THR A 21 42.17 -2.36 8.10
C THR A 21 41.25 -1.59 9.04
N THR A 22 41.00 -0.34 8.67
CA THR A 22 39.88 0.45 9.19
C THR A 22 38.63 -0.42 9.12
N ASN A 23 38.10 -0.77 10.29
CA ASN A 23 36.78 -1.35 10.44
C ASN A 23 35.73 -0.34 9.96
N ASN A 24 35.53 -0.27 8.64
CA ASN A 24 34.26 0.17 8.07
C ASN A 24 33.24 -0.94 8.37
N LYS A 25 32.77 -0.98 9.62
CA LYS A 25 31.41 -1.43 9.89
C LYS A 25 30.48 -0.39 9.25
N LEU A 26 30.35 -0.49 7.92
CA LEU A 26 29.14 -0.10 7.24
C LEU A 26 28.01 -0.72 8.06
N ASN A 27 27.11 0.13 8.55
CA ASN A 27 25.84 -0.27 9.12
C ASN A 27 25.06 -1.04 8.04
N ILE A 28 25.37 -2.33 7.87
CA ILE A 28 24.51 -3.25 7.14
C ILE A 28 23.30 -3.39 8.07
N LYS A 29 22.27 -2.56 7.85
CA LYS A 29 20.93 -2.83 8.38
C LYS A 29 20.69 -4.32 8.13
N LYS A 30 20.49 -5.09 9.21
CA LYS A 30 20.20 -6.52 9.17
C LYS A 30 19.08 -6.73 8.15
N ARG A 31 19.41 -7.18 6.94
CA ARG A 31 18.41 -7.41 5.88
C ARG A 31 17.59 -8.60 6.35
N GLU A 32 16.31 -8.35 6.60
CA GLU A 32 15.38 -9.39 6.95
C GLU A 32 15.00 -10.11 5.66
N LYS A 33 15.47 -11.35 5.50
CA LYS A 33 14.90 -12.25 4.49
C LYS A 33 13.54 -12.67 5.02
N ILE A 34 12.48 -12.10 4.48
CA ILE A 34 11.16 -12.66 4.70
C ILE A 34 11.08 -13.87 3.76
N THR A 35 11.08 -15.08 4.32
CA THR A 35 10.67 -16.29 3.60
C THR A 35 9.16 -16.23 3.39
N ASN A 36 8.70 -15.32 2.52
CA ASN A 36 7.38 -15.46 1.93
C ASN A 36 7.55 -16.53 0.85
N ASN A 37 7.08 -17.74 1.14
CA ASN A 37 7.19 -18.87 0.22
C ASN A 37 6.28 -18.73 -1.01
N ARG A 38 5.59 -17.58 -1.18
CA ARG A 38 4.88 -17.25 -2.40
C ARG A 38 5.86 -17.18 -3.57
N LYS A 39 5.65 -18.08 -4.52
CA LYS A 39 6.27 -18.10 -5.82
C LYS A 39 5.15 -18.27 -6.84
N PHE A 40 5.20 -17.46 -7.90
CA PHE A 40 4.23 -17.58 -8.97
C PHE A 40 4.48 -18.88 -9.75
N ASP A 41 3.45 -19.73 -9.88
CA ASP A 41 3.55 -20.94 -10.70
C ASP A 41 3.39 -20.59 -12.18
N ILE A 42 4.50 -20.17 -12.79
CA ILE A 42 4.58 -19.75 -14.19
C ILE A 42 4.19 -20.91 -15.12
N GLU A 43 4.59 -22.13 -14.81
CA GLU A 43 4.33 -23.27 -15.68
C GLU A 43 2.84 -23.59 -15.74
N GLU A 44 2.19 -23.63 -14.58
CA GLU A 44 0.77 -23.87 -14.47
C GLU A 44 -0.03 -22.74 -15.12
N TYR A 45 0.34 -21.49 -14.84
CA TYR A 45 -0.26 -20.31 -15.46
C TYR A 45 -0.16 -20.39 -17.00
N ARG A 46 1.06 -20.61 -17.54
CA ARG A 46 1.30 -20.75 -18.98
C ARG A 46 0.51 -21.89 -19.63
N LYS A 47 0.32 -23.02 -18.95
CA LYS A 47 -0.52 -24.13 -19.45
C LYS A 47 -1.97 -23.71 -19.65
N VAL A 48 -2.48 -22.82 -18.80
CA VAL A 48 -3.85 -22.31 -18.88
C VAL A 48 -3.97 -21.27 -19.98
N ILE A 49 -3.12 -20.23 -19.98
CA ILE A 49 -3.21 -19.16 -20.98
C ILE A 49 -2.88 -19.63 -22.40
N LYS A 50 -1.98 -20.61 -22.60
CA LYS A 50 -1.70 -21.15 -23.95
C LYS A 50 -2.91 -21.78 -24.64
N LYS A 51 -3.92 -22.23 -23.89
CA LYS A 51 -5.15 -22.79 -24.46
C LYS A 51 -6.05 -21.71 -25.06
N ASN A 52 -5.82 -20.44 -24.72
CA ASN A 52 -6.55 -19.31 -25.24
C ASN A 52 -5.56 -18.17 -25.58
N PRO A 53 -5.19 -17.98 -26.85
CA PRO A 53 -4.22 -16.95 -27.25
C PRO A 53 -4.66 -15.51 -26.96
N PHE A 54 -5.90 -15.31 -26.50
CA PHE A 54 -6.44 -14.02 -26.04
C PHE A 54 -6.53 -13.91 -24.51
N ALA A 55 -6.10 -14.93 -23.75
CA ALA A 55 -6.12 -14.91 -22.29
C ALA A 55 -4.79 -14.37 -21.74
N ASP A 56 -4.82 -13.15 -21.23
CA ASP A 56 -3.78 -12.53 -20.39
C ASP A 56 -4.09 -12.65 -18.89
N ARG A 57 -5.17 -13.36 -18.56
CA ARG A 57 -5.73 -13.53 -17.23
C ARG A 57 -6.18 -14.96 -16.96
N MET A 58 -5.97 -15.41 -15.73
CA MET A 58 -6.55 -16.63 -15.17
C MET A 58 -7.28 -16.32 -13.85
N LEU A 59 -8.47 -16.89 -13.69
CA LEU A 59 -9.22 -16.82 -12.43
C LEU A 59 -9.23 -18.19 -11.77
N ARG A 60 -8.96 -18.22 -10.46
CA ARG A 60 -9.07 -19.41 -9.61
C ARG A 60 -9.89 -19.08 -8.38
N THR A 61 -10.59 -20.08 -7.86
CA THR A 61 -11.23 -19.99 -6.56
C THR A 61 -10.68 -21.10 -5.69
N ASP A 62 -10.13 -20.75 -4.52
CA ASP A 62 -9.66 -21.74 -3.57
C ASP A 62 -10.82 -22.41 -2.83
N LYS A 63 -10.52 -23.46 -2.06
CA LYS A 63 -11.51 -24.20 -1.27
C LYS A 63 -12.25 -23.36 -0.22
N ASN A 64 -11.72 -22.18 0.14
CA ASN A 64 -12.30 -21.27 1.13
C ASN A 64 -13.11 -20.15 0.45
N GLY A 65 -13.26 -20.16 -0.88
CA GLY A 65 -13.98 -19.15 -1.63
C GLY A 65 -13.16 -17.88 -1.94
N MET A 66 -11.85 -17.89 -1.71
CA MET A 66 -10.98 -16.79 -2.14
C MET A 66 -10.81 -16.84 -3.65
N VAL A 67 -11.10 -15.74 -4.31
CA VAL A 67 -10.87 -15.52 -5.74
C VAL A 67 -9.45 -15.00 -5.93
N ILE A 68 -8.70 -15.67 -6.80
CA ILE A 68 -7.33 -15.32 -7.18
C ILE A 68 -7.35 -15.00 -8.67
N GLU A 69 -7.13 -13.73 -9.00
CA GLU A 69 -6.93 -13.26 -10.36
C GLU A 69 -5.44 -13.17 -10.65
N MET A 70 -4.98 -13.85 -11.68
CA MET A 70 -3.58 -13.95 -12.07
C MET A 70 -3.40 -13.35 -13.46
N ASN A 71 -2.49 -12.39 -13.60
CA ASN A 71 -2.29 -11.63 -14.83
C ASN A 71 -0.82 -11.62 -15.26
N THR A 72 -0.58 -11.48 -16.56
CA THR A 72 0.73 -11.12 -17.09
C THR A 72 0.87 -9.60 -17.10
N GLU A 73 1.98 -9.10 -16.55
CA GLU A 73 2.28 -7.66 -16.52
C GLU A 73 3.20 -7.31 -17.69
N TYR A 74 2.88 -6.22 -18.39
CA TYR A 74 3.58 -5.77 -19.58
C TYR A 74 4.10 -4.33 -19.42
N ASP A 75 5.32 -4.08 -19.89
CA ASP A 75 5.76 -2.74 -20.30
C ASP A 75 5.73 -2.68 -21.82
N LYS A 76 4.77 -1.92 -22.36
CA LYS A 76 4.40 -1.93 -23.78
C LYS A 76 4.03 -3.34 -24.26
N SER A 77 4.98 -4.04 -24.86
CA SER A 77 4.80 -5.41 -25.39
C SER A 77 5.74 -6.41 -24.73
N GLU A 78 6.58 -5.99 -23.80
CA GLU A 78 7.53 -6.86 -23.09
C GLU A 78 6.92 -7.34 -21.78
N ILE A 79 6.99 -8.65 -21.53
CA ILE A 79 6.57 -9.22 -20.25
C ILE A 79 7.57 -8.79 -19.19
N ILE A 80 7.11 -7.99 -18.22
CA ILE A 80 7.92 -7.52 -17.09
C ILE A 80 7.69 -8.36 -15.83
N GLY A 81 6.63 -9.18 -15.80
CA GLY A 81 6.34 -10.02 -14.66
C GLY A 81 4.92 -10.57 -14.65
N TYR A 82 4.45 -10.87 -13.45
CA TYR A 82 3.12 -11.40 -13.20
C TYR A 82 2.51 -10.75 -11.97
N ARG A 83 1.19 -10.79 -11.86
CA ARG A 83 0.46 -10.28 -10.70
C ARG A 83 -0.60 -11.27 -10.23
N GLU A 84 -0.79 -11.34 -8.92
CA GLU A 84 -1.92 -12.00 -8.28
C GLU A 84 -2.71 -11.00 -7.46
N ASP A 85 -4.03 -10.93 -7.68
CA ASP A 85 -4.97 -10.22 -6.82
C ASP A 85 -5.89 -11.24 -6.13
N CYS A 86 -5.80 -11.30 -4.81
CA CYS A 86 -6.56 -12.20 -3.95
C CYS A 86 -7.68 -11.42 -3.25
N SER A 87 -8.93 -11.84 -3.42
CA SER A 87 -10.08 -11.20 -2.76
C SER A 87 -11.17 -12.23 -2.43
N TYR A 88 -12.03 -11.88 -1.48
CA TYR A 88 -13.29 -12.60 -1.28
C TYR A 88 -14.42 -11.80 -1.93
N HIS A 89 -15.41 -12.48 -2.53
CA HIS A 89 -16.46 -11.84 -3.31
C HIS A 89 -17.12 -10.65 -2.59
N HIS A 90 -17.41 -10.81 -1.30
CA HIS A 90 -18.04 -9.78 -0.46
C HIS A 90 -17.06 -8.99 0.42
N SER A 91 -15.76 -9.27 0.39
CA SER A 91 -14.79 -8.52 1.20
C SER A 91 -14.33 -7.26 0.47
N PRO A 92 -14.34 -6.08 1.10
CA PRO A 92 -13.77 -4.85 0.54
C PRO A 92 -12.25 -4.93 0.37
N TYR A 93 -11.59 -5.92 0.95
CA TYR A 93 -10.14 -6.08 0.85
C TYR A 93 -9.71 -6.86 -0.39
N THR A 94 -8.67 -6.35 -1.04
CA THR A 94 -7.89 -7.08 -2.04
C THR A 94 -6.43 -7.11 -1.60
N TYR A 95 -5.81 -8.28 -1.66
CA TYR A 95 -4.38 -8.47 -1.40
C TYR A 95 -3.67 -8.73 -2.72
N SER A 96 -2.70 -7.91 -3.03
CA SER A 96 -2.02 -7.90 -4.32
C SER A 96 -0.56 -8.26 -4.17
N TYR A 97 -0.05 -9.03 -5.14
CA TYR A 97 1.31 -9.53 -5.18
C TYR A 97 1.85 -9.38 -6.60
N GLU A 98 2.98 -8.69 -6.77
CA GLU A 98 3.71 -8.62 -8.04
C GLU A 98 4.94 -9.52 -7.98
N TYR A 99 5.20 -10.17 -9.10
CA TYR A 99 6.28 -11.12 -9.29
C TYR A 99 7.11 -10.74 -10.50
N ASN A 100 8.43 -10.98 -10.43
CA ASN A 100 9.29 -10.84 -11.60
C ASN A 100 9.06 -11.98 -12.61
N THR A 101 9.75 -11.94 -13.75
CA THR A 101 9.64 -12.94 -14.83
C THR A 101 10.07 -14.36 -14.44
N GLU A 102 10.79 -14.51 -13.32
CA GLU A 102 11.19 -15.80 -12.72
C GLU A 102 10.21 -16.29 -11.63
N GLY A 103 9.19 -15.48 -11.32
CA GLY A 103 8.11 -15.80 -10.39
C GLY A 103 8.42 -15.46 -8.93
N TYR A 104 9.51 -14.74 -8.66
CA TYR A 104 9.83 -14.27 -7.31
C TYR A 104 9.02 -13.02 -6.97
N LEU A 105 8.50 -12.98 -5.74
CA LEU A 105 7.75 -11.84 -5.23
C LEU A 105 8.65 -10.60 -5.14
N ILE A 106 8.22 -9.51 -5.77
CA ILE A 106 8.92 -8.22 -5.79
C ILE A 106 8.12 -7.09 -5.12
N LYS A 107 6.80 -7.23 -5.00
CA LYS A 107 5.96 -6.28 -4.27
C LYS A 107 4.73 -6.95 -3.68
N SER A 108 4.30 -6.52 -2.51
CA SER A 108 3.02 -6.93 -1.90
C SER A 108 2.33 -5.75 -1.22
N TRP A 109 1.01 -5.64 -1.38
CA TRP A 109 0.20 -4.62 -0.72
C TRP A 109 -1.25 -5.09 -0.52
N ALA A 110 -2.01 -4.32 0.25
CA ALA A 110 -3.45 -4.50 0.39
C ALA A 110 -4.18 -3.21 -0.01
N THR A 111 -5.38 -3.36 -0.57
CA THR A 111 -6.31 -2.25 -0.79
C THR A 111 -7.65 -2.55 -0.13
N PHE A 112 -8.38 -1.48 0.19
CA PHE A 112 -9.76 -1.47 0.62
C PHE A 112 -10.57 -0.74 -0.47
N TYR A 113 -11.65 -1.35 -0.96
CA TYR A 113 -12.41 -0.89 -2.14
C TYR A 113 -11.56 -0.72 -3.42
N GLY A 114 -10.49 -1.52 -3.55
CA GLY A 114 -9.68 -1.62 -4.77
C GLY A 114 -8.68 -0.48 -4.97
N ASN A 115 -8.95 0.72 -4.49
CA ASN A 115 -8.15 1.92 -4.73
C ASN A 115 -7.45 2.47 -3.47
N MET A 116 -8.02 2.25 -2.28
CA MET A 116 -7.44 2.76 -1.03
C MET A 116 -6.38 1.81 -0.49
N ARG A 117 -5.08 2.15 -0.62
CA ARG A 117 -4.00 1.37 0.01
C ARG A 117 -4.10 1.42 1.53
N VAL A 118 -3.96 0.26 2.16
CA VAL A 118 -4.08 0.05 3.61
C VAL A 118 -2.95 -0.83 4.13
N GLY A 119 -2.59 -0.67 5.40
CA GLY A 119 -1.46 -1.36 6.01
C GLY A 119 -0.14 -1.04 5.32
N LYS A 120 0.71 -2.06 5.20
CA LYS A 120 2.07 -1.91 4.70
C LYS A 120 2.20 -2.45 3.28
N MET A 121 2.78 -1.65 2.40
CA MET A 121 3.37 -2.14 1.15
C MET A 121 4.81 -2.51 1.39
N ILE A 122 5.21 -3.65 0.86
CA ILE A 122 6.58 -4.16 0.97
C ILE A 122 7.12 -4.37 -0.44
N GLU A 123 8.32 -3.88 -0.68
CA GLU A 123 9.09 -4.10 -1.91
C GLU A 123 10.29 -5.00 -1.59
N TYR A 124 10.59 -5.92 -2.49
CA TYR A 124 11.65 -6.92 -2.34
C TYR A 124 12.64 -6.83 -3.50
N ASP A 125 13.90 -7.19 -3.27
CA ASP A 125 14.86 -7.40 -4.36
C ASP A 125 14.62 -8.73 -5.09
N ALA A 126 15.35 -8.96 -6.18
CA ALA A 126 15.23 -10.17 -7.00
C ALA A 126 15.52 -11.48 -6.24
N ASN A 127 16.18 -11.42 -5.07
CA ASN A 127 16.47 -12.57 -4.23
C ASN A 127 15.46 -12.75 -3.08
N GLY A 128 14.41 -11.91 -3.03
CA GLY A 128 13.36 -11.94 -2.02
C GLY A 128 13.72 -11.23 -0.71
N PHE A 129 14.76 -10.39 -0.66
CA PHE A 129 15.03 -9.59 0.53
C PHE A 129 14.20 -8.31 0.53
N LYS A 130 13.59 -7.97 1.67
CA LYS A 130 12.88 -6.70 1.83
C LYS A 130 13.84 -5.53 1.64
N ILE A 131 13.52 -4.65 0.69
CA ILE A 131 14.30 -3.42 0.41
C ILE A 131 13.60 -2.16 0.89
N LYS A 132 12.27 -2.15 0.91
CA LYS A 132 11.47 -0.99 1.32
C LYS A 132 10.15 -1.42 1.92
N GLU A 133 9.69 -0.64 2.88
CA GLU A 133 8.39 -0.78 3.52
C GLU A 133 7.77 0.62 3.55
N THR A 134 6.50 0.73 3.14
CA THR A 134 5.73 1.97 3.18
C THR A 134 4.44 1.68 3.93
N ASP A 135 4.27 2.33 5.07
CA ASP A 135 3.08 2.20 5.90
C ASP A 135 2.04 3.24 5.47
N PHE A 136 0.99 2.80 4.81
CA PHE A 136 -0.11 3.64 4.33
C PHE A 136 -1.09 4.02 5.44
N ASP A 137 -1.03 3.36 6.60
CA ASP A 137 -1.82 3.71 7.77
C ASP A 137 -1.12 4.75 8.65
N ALA A 138 0.18 5.00 8.47
CA ALA A 138 0.96 5.92 9.30
C ALA A 138 0.36 7.35 9.45
N PRO A 139 -0.24 7.97 8.42
CA PRO A 139 -0.90 9.27 8.57
C PRO A 139 -2.26 9.22 9.29
N TYR A 140 -2.83 8.03 9.49
CA TYR A 140 -4.21 7.82 9.93
C TYR A 140 -4.25 7.22 11.34
N LYS A 141 -4.25 8.07 12.38
CA LYS A 141 -4.40 7.59 13.77
C LYS A 141 -5.78 6.98 14.02
N PHE A 142 -6.79 7.45 13.31
CA PHE A 142 -8.11 6.82 13.25
C PHE A 142 -8.06 5.73 12.17
N SER A 143 -8.11 4.46 12.58
CA SER A 143 -7.83 3.34 11.69
C SER A 143 -9.00 3.03 10.74
N VAL A 144 -8.77 2.18 9.73
CA VAL A 144 -9.86 1.65 8.89
C VAL A 144 -10.88 0.87 9.73
N THR A 145 -10.41 0.13 10.72
CA THR A 145 -11.29 -0.60 11.65
C THR A 145 -12.17 0.36 12.45
N ASP A 146 -11.60 1.47 12.93
CA ASP A 146 -12.37 2.50 13.64
C ASP A 146 -13.38 3.17 12.70
N LEU A 147 -13.01 3.42 11.43
CA LEU A 147 -13.92 3.93 10.41
C LEU A 147 -15.09 2.98 10.17
N VAL A 148 -14.82 1.68 9.94
CA VAL A 148 -15.86 0.65 9.77
C VAL A 148 -16.83 0.67 10.97
N ASN A 149 -16.28 0.63 12.18
CA ASN A 149 -17.07 0.62 13.41
C ASN A 149 -17.91 1.90 13.57
N LYS A 150 -17.32 3.06 13.31
CA LYS A 150 -18.01 4.35 13.39
C LYS A 150 -19.13 4.44 12.36
N MET A 151 -18.87 4.06 11.11
CA MET A 151 -19.87 4.13 10.05
C MET A 151 -21.05 3.22 10.32
N GLN A 152 -20.78 2.01 10.84
CA GLN A 152 -21.84 1.09 11.24
C GLN A 152 -22.64 1.63 12.44
N LYS A 153 -21.96 2.15 13.47
CA LYS A 153 -22.60 2.57 14.72
C LYS A 153 -23.39 3.87 14.57
N ASP A 154 -22.78 4.89 13.98
CA ASP A 154 -23.33 6.26 13.99
C ASP A 154 -24.21 6.54 12.78
N TYR A 155 -24.00 5.82 11.66
CA TYR A 155 -24.71 6.06 10.40
C TYR A 155 -25.42 4.82 9.84
N HIS A 156 -25.32 3.66 10.50
CA HIS A 156 -25.92 2.39 10.05
C HIS A 156 -25.46 1.96 8.65
N ILE A 157 -24.19 2.25 8.33
CA ILE A 157 -23.56 1.90 7.06
C ILE A 157 -22.51 0.83 7.31
N ASP A 158 -22.73 -0.37 6.78
CA ASP A 158 -21.74 -1.45 6.82
C ASP A 158 -20.73 -1.27 5.69
N LEU A 159 -19.52 -0.82 6.03
CA LEU A 159 -18.45 -0.66 5.05
C LEU A 159 -17.83 -2.01 4.62
N MET A 160 -18.14 -3.11 5.30
CA MET A 160 -17.72 -4.44 4.88
C MET A 160 -18.62 -5.01 3.79
N ASP A 161 -19.80 -4.44 3.54
CA ASP A 161 -20.69 -4.82 2.45
C ASP A 161 -20.55 -3.88 1.24
N LYS A 162 -19.96 -4.39 0.16
CA LYS A 162 -19.75 -3.66 -1.09
C LYS A 162 -21.03 -3.19 -1.77
N GLN A 163 -22.19 -3.76 -1.45
CA GLN A 163 -23.42 -3.45 -2.19
C GLN A 163 -23.90 -2.00 -1.99
N ASN A 164 -23.65 -1.43 -0.81
CA ASN A 164 -24.18 -0.11 -0.44
C ASN A 164 -23.12 1.00 -0.47
N VAL A 165 -21.86 0.64 -0.73
CA VAL A 165 -20.73 1.56 -0.78
C VAL A 165 -20.28 1.73 -2.23
N PHE A 166 -20.21 2.98 -2.67
CA PHE A 166 -19.71 3.32 -4.00
C PHE A 166 -18.18 3.32 -4.03
N SER A 167 -17.55 4.01 -3.08
CA SER A 167 -16.10 4.04 -2.93
C SER A 167 -15.69 4.57 -1.57
N ILE A 168 -14.44 4.28 -1.19
CA ILE A 168 -13.82 4.82 0.00
C ILE A 168 -12.42 5.27 -0.39
N ASN A 169 -12.07 6.49 -0.04
CA ASN A 169 -10.82 7.13 -0.42
C ASN A 169 -10.08 7.64 0.81
N ARG A 170 -8.76 7.67 0.66
CA ARG A 170 -7.82 8.39 1.51
C ARG A 170 -7.14 9.45 0.65
N PHE A 171 -7.02 10.66 1.17
CA PHE A 171 -6.19 11.67 0.55
C PHE A 171 -5.56 12.59 1.59
N ASP A 172 -4.33 13.00 1.29
CA ASP A 172 -3.56 13.99 2.02
C ASP A 172 -3.51 15.27 1.20
N HIS A 173 -4.27 16.29 1.61
CA HIS A 173 -4.06 17.60 1.00
C HIS A 173 -2.86 18.24 1.69
N LYS A 174 -1.75 18.43 0.95
CA LYS A 174 -0.49 18.98 1.47
C LYS A 174 -0.70 20.27 2.26
N ASP A 175 -1.65 21.10 1.83
CA ASP A 175 -1.95 22.38 2.46
C ASP A 175 -2.77 22.27 3.75
N LEU A 176 -3.51 21.18 3.94
CA LEU A 176 -4.43 21.02 5.08
C LEU A 176 -3.80 20.30 6.28
N ARG A 177 -2.57 19.78 6.12
CA ARG A 177 -1.80 19.04 7.16
C ARG A 177 -2.57 17.92 7.87
N THR A 178 -3.65 17.46 7.27
CA THR A 178 -4.62 16.54 7.87
C THR A 178 -4.91 15.44 6.87
N ALA A 179 -4.96 14.20 7.36
CA ALA A 179 -5.35 13.04 6.57
C ALA A 179 -6.88 12.95 6.57
N TYR A 180 -7.50 12.55 5.45
CA TYR A 180 -8.95 12.48 5.32
C TYR A 180 -9.41 11.08 4.89
N TYR A 181 -10.54 10.65 5.45
CA TYR A 181 -11.36 9.62 4.83
C TYR A 181 -12.51 10.29 4.07
N GLU A 182 -12.73 9.84 2.83
CA GLU A 182 -13.95 10.10 2.11
C GLU A 182 -14.68 8.77 1.94
N VAL A 183 -15.90 8.70 2.45
CA VAL A 183 -16.80 7.56 2.27
C VAL A 183 -17.94 8.00 1.37
N ILE A 184 -18.10 7.32 0.23
CA ILE A 184 -19.17 7.58 -0.73
C ILE A 184 -20.09 6.37 -0.74
N VAL A 185 -21.36 6.58 -0.41
CA VAL A 185 -22.40 5.54 -0.42
C VAL A 185 -23.49 5.88 -1.43
N TYR A 186 -24.21 4.85 -1.87
CA TYR A 186 -25.43 5.05 -2.66
C TYR A 186 -26.52 5.67 -1.78
N GLY A 187 -27.26 6.62 -2.35
CA GLY A 187 -28.45 7.20 -1.72
C GLY A 187 -29.72 6.42 -2.05
N ASN A 188 -30.86 7.10 -2.07
CA ASN A 188 -32.16 6.50 -2.37
C ASN A 188 -32.30 6.02 -3.82
N SER A 189 -31.38 6.41 -4.70
CA SER A 189 -31.29 5.96 -6.08
C SER A 189 -29.83 5.70 -6.44
N CYS A 190 -29.59 4.89 -7.48
CA CYS A 190 -28.24 4.61 -7.96
C CYS A 190 -27.48 5.87 -8.41
N ALA A 191 -28.22 6.89 -8.89
CA ALA A 191 -27.72 8.19 -9.29
C ALA A 191 -27.35 9.08 -8.09
N GLN A 192 -28.00 8.92 -6.95
CA GLN A 192 -27.68 9.70 -5.76
C GLN A 192 -26.48 9.10 -5.03
N LYS A 193 -25.50 9.94 -4.69
CA LYS A 193 -24.37 9.60 -3.82
C LYS A 193 -24.36 10.49 -2.59
N ILE A 194 -24.04 9.92 -1.44
CA ILE A 194 -23.86 10.64 -0.18
C ILE A 194 -22.38 10.56 0.19
N PHE A 195 -21.79 11.72 0.45
CA PHE A 195 -20.38 11.90 0.77
C PHE A 195 -20.25 12.18 2.26
N TYR A 196 -19.34 11.46 2.90
CA TYR A 196 -18.91 11.69 4.28
C TYR A 196 -17.41 11.96 4.27
N TYR A 197 -17.01 13.13 4.76
CA TYR A 197 -15.61 13.48 4.98
C TYR A 197 -15.32 13.40 6.46
N LEU A 198 -14.38 12.54 6.83
CA LEU A 198 -13.95 12.35 8.21
C LEU A 198 -12.47 12.70 8.39
N ASP A 199 -12.14 13.23 9.55
CA ASP A 199 -10.76 13.44 9.96
C ASP A 199 -10.07 12.09 10.18
N GLY A 200 -8.96 11.86 9.48
CA GLY A 200 -8.19 10.62 9.54
C GLY A 200 -7.40 10.43 10.84
N THR A 201 -7.37 11.43 11.71
CA THR A 201 -6.71 11.38 13.03
C THR A 201 -7.72 11.21 14.15
N THR A 202 -8.83 11.94 14.13
CA THR A 202 -9.82 11.95 15.22
C THR A 202 -11.08 11.15 14.92
N GLY A 203 -11.37 10.87 13.64
CA GLY A 203 -12.62 10.28 13.20
C GLY A 203 -13.82 11.24 13.24
N GLU A 204 -13.61 12.54 13.47
CA GLU A 204 -14.67 13.54 13.46
C GLU A 204 -15.30 13.66 12.07
N LEU A 205 -16.64 13.80 12.00
CA LEU A 205 -17.31 14.14 10.75
C LEU A 205 -17.12 15.63 10.45
N LEU A 206 -16.37 15.92 9.40
CA LEU A 206 -16.04 17.29 8.98
C LEU A 206 -17.09 17.85 8.03
N PHE A 207 -17.59 17.00 7.13
CA PHE A 207 -18.58 17.41 6.15
C PHE A 207 -19.42 16.23 5.66
N LYS A 208 -20.70 16.50 5.41
CA LYS A 208 -21.63 15.57 4.78
C LYS A 208 -22.45 16.31 3.74
N THR A 209 -22.57 15.73 2.54
CA THR A 209 -23.38 16.29 1.46
C THR A 209 -23.86 15.18 0.53
N SER A 210 -24.85 15.47 -0.32
CA SER A 210 -25.34 14.52 -1.33
C SER A 210 -25.32 15.14 -2.72
N ARG A 211 -25.11 14.32 -3.75
CA ARG A 211 -25.14 14.72 -5.16
C ARG A 211 -25.90 13.72 -5.99
N ASN A 212 -26.57 14.21 -7.02
CA ASN A 212 -27.12 13.37 -8.07
C ASN A 212 -26.14 13.37 -9.25
N PHE A 213 -25.74 12.17 -9.67
CA PHE A 213 -24.91 11.92 -10.83
C PHE A 213 -25.83 11.66 -12.01
N GLY A 214 -25.81 12.55 -12.99
CA GLY A 214 -26.46 12.32 -14.28
C GLY A 214 -25.56 11.50 -15.21
N ASP A 215 -25.99 11.34 -16.46
CA ASP A 215 -25.21 10.62 -17.49
C ASP A 215 -23.85 11.27 -17.76
N GLU A 216 -23.74 12.59 -17.57
CA GLU A 216 -22.48 13.36 -17.66
C GLU A 216 -21.71 13.41 -16.32
N GLY A 217 -22.07 12.58 -15.34
CA GLY A 217 -21.45 12.54 -14.02
C GLY A 217 -21.70 13.82 -13.21
N MET A 218 -20.61 14.46 -12.75
CA MET A 218 -20.64 15.71 -11.97
C MET A 218 -20.29 16.96 -12.80
N LYS A 219 -20.31 16.89 -14.13
CA LYS A 219 -19.87 18.00 -14.99
C LYS A 219 -20.62 19.29 -14.67
N GLY A 220 -19.87 20.37 -14.44
CA GLY A 220 -20.41 21.68 -14.06
C GLY A 220 -20.84 21.83 -12.60
N GLN A 221 -20.69 20.79 -11.77
CA GLN A 221 -20.92 20.85 -10.33
C GLN A 221 -19.60 21.04 -9.58
N GLU A 222 -19.64 21.81 -8.50
CA GLU A 222 -18.52 21.92 -7.55
C GLU A 222 -18.25 20.55 -6.90
N LEU A 223 -16.98 20.18 -6.81
CA LEU A 223 -16.59 18.94 -6.14
C LEU A 223 -16.98 19.01 -4.65
N PRO A 224 -17.48 17.93 -4.05
CA PRO A 224 -17.95 17.97 -2.67
C PRO A 224 -16.84 18.34 -1.67
N PHE A 225 -15.59 17.99 -1.98
CA PHE A 225 -14.43 18.38 -1.18
C PHE A 225 -14.14 19.89 -1.28
N ASP A 226 -14.21 20.48 -2.48
CA ASP A 226 -14.04 21.92 -2.66
C ASP A 226 -15.12 22.73 -1.94
N GLU A 227 -16.37 22.23 -1.95
CA GLU A 227 -17.47 22.82 -1.18
C GLU A 227 -17.13 22.84 0.33
N TYR A 228 -16.58 21.74 0.84
CA TYR A 228 -16.13 21.66 2.24
C TYR A 228 -15.05 22.71 2.54
N LEU A 229 -14.02 22.82 1.69
CA LEU A 229 -12.93 23.79 1.89
C LEU A 229 -13.47 25.22 1.93
N ARG A 230 -14.30 25.59 0.95
CA ARG A 230 -14.93 26.91 0.90
C ARG A 230 -15.79 27.21 2.14
N LYS A 231 -16.51 26.21 2.67
CA LYS A 231 -17.32 26.37 3.89
C LYS A 231 -16.46 26.48 5.16
N LYS A 232 -15.29 25.84 5.18
CA LYS A 232 -14.33 25.92 6.28
C LYS A 232 -13.69 27.30 6.36
N GLU A 233 -13.33 27.90 5.23
CA GLU A 233 -12.71 29.25 5.17
C GLU A 233 -13.65 30.40 5.57
N ARG A 234 -14.97 30.17 5.54
CA ARG A 234 -15.99 31.17 5.92
C ARG A 234 -16.33 31.16 7.41
N LYS A 235 -15.74 30.26 8.19
CA LYS A 235 -15.92 30.16 9.66
C LYS A 235 -14.72 30.76 10.36
#